data_AF-A0A5S3TPH8-F1
#
_entry.id   AF-A0A5S3TPH8-F1
#
_cell.length_a   1.000
_cell.length_b   1.000
_cell.length_c   1.000
_cell.angle_alpha   90.00
_cell.angle_beta   90.00
_cell.angle_gamma   90.00
#
_symmetry.space_group_name_H-M   'P 1'
#
loop_
_entity.id
_entity.type
_entity.pdbx_description
1 polymer ?
#
loop_
_entity_poly.entity_id
_entity_poly.type
_entity_poly.pdbx_seq_one_letter_code
_entity_poly.pdbx_strand_id
1 'polypeptide(L)'
;MATPRRNLISVSNTPYYHCISRCVRRAYLCGQDPLTGRSYEHRRDWVENKLLQLGRIFCIDICAYAVMSNHTHLVLHIDIAKAKRLNNRAILIRWHK
;
A
#
# COMPACT_ATOMS: atom_id res chain seq x y z
N MET A 1 -18.84 14.21 4.56
CA MET A 1 -19.35 12.91 4.07
C MET A 1 -18.19 12.13 3.47
N ALA A 2 -18.15 10.79 3.56
CA ALA A 2 -17.06 10.02 2.95
C ALA A 2 -17.19 10.00 1.42
N THR A 3 -16.11 10.32 0.70
CA THR A 3 -16.07 10.30 -0.77
C THR A 3 -15.60 8.93 -1.27
N PRO A 4 -16.24 8.32 -2.29
CA PRO A 4 -15.75 7.08 -2.88
C PRO A 4 -14.32 7.24 -3.41
N ARG A 5 -13.42 6.29 -3.13
CA ARG A 5 -12.00 6.38 -3.54
C ARG A 5 -11.82 6.59 -5.03
N ARG A 6 -12.68 5.99 -5.87
CA ARG A 6 -12.64 6.18 -7.34
C ARG A 6 -12.81 7.65 -7.77
N ASN A 7 -13.50 8.47 -6.95
CA ASN A 7 -13.70 9.89 -7.23
C ASN A 7 -12.53 10.76 -6.70
N LEU A 8 -11.62 10.17 -5.92
CA LEU A 8 -10.43 10.85 -5.38
C LEU A 8 -9.20 10.67 -6.29
N ILE A 9 -9.29 9.82 -7.30
CA ILE A 9 -8.18 9.49 -8.21
C ILE A 9 -8.48 10.09 -9.59
N SER A 10 -7.54 10.88 -10.10
CA SER A 10 -7.56 11.46 -11.44
C SER A 10 -6.18 11.32 -12.08
N VAL A 11 -6.02 10.25 -12.85
CA VAL A 11 -4.75 9.93 -13.53
C VAL A 11 -4.39 10.97 -14.60
N SER A 12 -5.39 11.64 -15.17
CA SER A 12 -5.17 12.75 -16.12
C SER A 12 -4.53 13.97 -15.45
N ASN A 13 -4.78 14.17 -14.15
CA ASN A 13 -4.21 15.30 -13.40
C ASN A 13 -2.85 14.92 -12.82
N THR A 14 -2.74 13.75 -12.20
CA THR A 14 -1.48 13.21 -11.73
C THR A 14 -1.54 11.69 -11.59
N PRO A 15 -0.49 10.96 -12.00
CA PRO A 15 -0.36 9.53 -11.70
C PRO A 15 0.25 9.28 -10.30
N TYR A 16 0.67 10.34 -9.58
CA TYR A 16 1.30 10.22 -8.26
C TYR A 16 0.31 10.47 -7.12
N TYR A 17 0.36 9.61 -6.11
CA TYR A 17 -0.50 9.71 -4.93
C TYR A 17 0.25 9.40 -3.65
N HIS A 18 -0.10 10.11 -2.58
CA HIS A 18 0.30 9.78 -1.22
C HIS A 18 -0.89 9.15 -0.49
N CYS A 19 -0.84 7.84 -0.29
CA CYS A 19 -1.84 7.08 0.43
C CYS A 19 -1.41 6.86 1.88
N ILE A 20 -2.35 7.03 2.81
CA ILE A 20 -2.15 6.80 4.24
C ILE A 20 -3.26 5.86 4.72
N SER A 21 -2.86 4.83 5.47
CA SER A 21 -3.81 3.96 6.18
C SER A 21 -3.42 3.89 7.64
N ARG A 22 -4.36 4.20 8.52
CA ARG A 22 -4.15 4.28 9.98
C ARG A 22 -5.06 3.29 10.70
N CYS A 23 -4.49 2.56 11.63
CA CYS A 23 -5.22 1.78 12.60
C CYS A 23 -5.81 2.71 13.67
N VAL A 24 -7.09 2.50 13.99
CA VAL A 24 -7.84 3.26 15.00
C VAL A 24 -8.11 2.39 16.23
N ARG A 25 -8.69 2.98 17.29
CA ARG A 25 -9.09 2.26 18.51
C ARG A 25 -7.94 1.47 19.15
N ARG A 26 -6.71 2.02 19.09
CA ARG A 26 -5.51 1.42 19.66
C ARG A 26 -5.14 0.05 19.08
N ALA A 27 -5.64 -0.28 17.90
CA ALA A 27 -5.03 -1.34 17.10
C ALA A 27 -3.65 -0.84 16.64
N TYR A 28 -2.59 -1.55 17.00
CA TYR A 28 -1.24 -1.28 16.52
C TYR A 28 -0.97 -2.15 15.29
N LEU A 29 -0.45 -1.51 14.25
CA LEU A 29 0.06 -2.18 13.06
C LEU A 29 1.35 -2.94 13.42
N CYS A 30 2.28 -2.25 14.08
CA CYS A 30 3.53 -2.78 14.61
C CYS A 30 3.98 -1.97 15.85
N GLY A 31 5.18 -2.21 16.37
CA GLY A 31 5.68 -1.57 17.59
C GLY A 31 5.03 -2.10 18.87
N GLN A 32 5.32 -1.45 20.00
CA GLN A 32 4.86 -1.86 21.32
C GLN A 32 3.65 -1.03 21.78
N ASP A 33 2.61 -1.68 22.30
CA ASP A 33 1.51 -0.99 22.97
C ASP A 33 1.96 -0.53 24.37
N PRO A 34 2.02 0.79 24.65
CA PRO A 34 2.55 1.29 25.92
C PRO A 34 1.71 0.90 27.15
N LEU A 35 0.42 0.56 26.99
CA LEU A 35 -0.41 0.16 28.13
C LEU A 35 -0.23 -1.30 28.52
N THR A 36 -0.18 -2.19 27.53
CA THR A 36 -0.13 -3.63 27.77
C THR A 36 1.28 -4.19 27.72
N GLY A 37 2.26 -3.40 27.24
CA GLY A 37 3.62 -3.84 26.97
C GLY A 37 3.74 -4.82 25.79
N ARG A 38 2.62 -5.19 25.14
CA ARG A 38 2.61 -6.18 24.07
C ARG A 38 3.28 -5.63 22.81
N SER A 39 4.24 -6.37 22.28
CA SER A 39 4.92 -6.04 21.04
C SER A 39 4.25 -6.68 19.82
N TYR A 40 4.02 -5.86 18.80
CA TYR A 40 3.57 -6.24 17.47
C TYR A 40 4.65 -6.01 16.41
N GLU A 41 5.90 -5.78 16.84
CA GLU A 41 7.00 -5.40 15.96
C GLU A 41 7.29 -6.42 14.85
N HIS A 42 7.06 -7.71 15.14
CA HIS A 42 7.15 -8.81 14.18
C HIS A 42 6.31 -8.62 12.90
N ARG A 43 5.36 -7.69 12.88
CA ARG A 43 4.51 -7.40 11.71
C ARG A 43 5.14 -6.42 10.73
N ARG A 44 6.12 -5.59 11.14
CA ARG A 44 6.68 -4.53 10.29
C ARG A 44 7.23 -5.11 8.99
N ASP A 45 8.12 -6.09 9.10
CA ASP A 45 8.75 -6.72 7.93
C ASP A 45 7.72 -7.38 7.01
N TRP A 46 6.68 -8.00 7.58
CA TRP A 46 5.60 -8.58 6.78
C TRP A 46 4.84 -7.51 6.00
N VAL A 47 4.52 -6.37 6.61
CA VAL A 47 3.82 -5.26 5.95
C VAL A 47 4.68 -4.66 4.85
N GLU A 48 5.98 -4.43 5.11
CA GLU A 48 6.91 -3.90 4.13
C GLU A 48 7.06 -4.83 2.92
N ASN A 49 7.32 -6.12 3.17
CA ASN A 49 7.42 -7.12 2.12
C ASN A 49 6.13 -7.22 1.31
N LYS A 50 4.97 -7.15 1.97
CA LYS A 50 3.68 -7.20 1.28
C LYS A 50 3.46 -5.97 0.41
N LEU A 51 3.80 -4.78 0.89
CA LEU A 51 3.72 -3.54 0.12
C LEU A 51 4.57 -3.64 -1.16
N LEU A 52 5.83 -4.06 -1.03
CA LEU A 52 6.75 -4.24 -2.17
C LEU A 52 6.26 -5.32 -3.15
N GLN A 53 5.71 -6.43 -2.66
CA GLN A 53 5.13 -7.48 -3.48
C GLN A 53 3.94 -6.94 -4.29
N LEU A 54 3.00 -6.23 -3.63
CA LEU A 54 1.79 -5.72 -4.28
C LEU A 54 2.13 -4.68 -5.36
N GLY A 55 3.13 -3.82 -5.14
CA GLY A 55 3.59 -2.88 -6.17
C GLY A 55 3.95 -3.58 -7.49
N ARG A 56 4.68 -4.70 -7.39
CA ARG A 56 5.05 -5.52 -8.56
C ARG A 56 3.85 -6.14 -9.27
N ILE A 57 2.82 -6.54 -8.51
CA ILE A 57 1.60 -7.17 -9.03
C ILE A 57 0.73 -6.15 -9.77
N PHE A 58 0.49 -4.98 -9.17
CA PHE A 58 -0.54 -4.03 -9.62
C PHE A 58 -0.09 -2.95 -10.61
N CYS A 59 1.12 -3.06 -11.17
CA CYS A 59 1.70 -1.98 -12.00
C CYS A 59 1.75 -0.64 -11.24
N ILE A 60 2.13 -0.71 -9.97
CA ILE A 60 2.31 0.46 -9.12
C ILE A 60 3.80 0.54 -8.78
N ASP A 61 4.41 1.67 -9.09
CA ASP A 61 5.77 1.95 -8.62
C ASP A 61 5.69 2.60 -7.24
N ILE A 62 6.52 2.13 -6.32
CA ILE A 62 6.59 2.65 -4.96
C ILE A 62 7.73 3.66 -4.94
N CYS A 63 7.38 4.95 -4.87
CA CYS A 63 8.36 6.03 -4.82
C CYS A 63 8.98 6.15 -3.43
N ALA A 64 8.14 6.01 -2.39
CA ALA A 64 8.56 5.99 -1.00
C ALA A 64 7.51 5.28 -0.15
N TYR A 65 7.93 4.69 0.97
CA TYR A 65 7.00 4.15 1.96
C TYR A 65 7.56 4.32 3.38
N ALA A 66 6.66 4.30 4.37
CA ALA A 66 7.02 4.20 5.78
C ALA A 66 5.99 3.34 6.52
N VAL A 67 6.47 2.42 7.35
CA VAL A 67 5.61 1.57 8.21
C VAL A 67 5.83 1.97 9.66
N MET A 68 4.88 2.73 10.20
CA MET A 68 4.88 3.20 11.57
C MET A 68 4.00 2.30 12.44
N SER A 69 4.12 2.47 13.77
CA SER A 69 3.43 1.62 14.75
C SER A 69 1.91 1.55 14.59
N ASN A 70 1.27 2.62 14.11
CA ASN A 70 -0.19 2.68 13.95
C ASN A 70 -0.66 3.09 12.55
N HIS A 71 0.25 3.31 11.58
CA HIS A 71 -0.14 3.70 10.23
C HIS A 71 0.96 3.44 9.20
N THR A 72 0.59 3.51 7.93
CA THR A 72 1.49 3.44 6.78
C THR A 72 1.41 4.71 5.97
N HIS A 73 2.54 5.11 5.40
CA HIS A 73 2.62 6.09 4.33
C HIS A 73 3.10 5.37 3.07
N LEU A 74 2.44 5.60 1.94
CA LEU A 74 2.82 5.08 0.64
C LEU A 74 2.73 6.20 -0.39
N VAL A 75 3.88 6.62 -0.91
CA VAL A 75 3.96 7.48 -2.09
C VAL A 75 4.12 6.57 -3.30
N LEU A 76 3.15 6.63 -4.21
CA LEU A 76 3.07 5.72 -5.34
C LEU A 76 2.91 6.46 -6.67
N HIS A 77 3.27 5.78 -7.74
CA HIS A 77 3.03 6.15 -9.12
C HIS A 77 2.22 5.06 -9.81
N ILE A 78 1.16 5.44 -10.52
CA ILE A 78 0.31 4.53 -11.29
C ILE A 78 0.90 4.37 -12.71
N ASP A 79 1.53 3.23 -12.98
CA ASP A 79 2.11 2.95 -14.30
C ASP A 79 1.06 2.40 -15.29
N ILE A 80 0.31 3.34 -15.86
CA ILE A 80 -0.74 3.06 -16.86
C ILE A 80 -0.17 2.42 -18.13
N ALA A 81 1.03 2.81 -18.54
CA ALA A 81 1.65 2.29 -19.76
C ALA A 81 1.94 0.79 -19.61
N LYS A 82 2.52 0.40 -18.47
CA LYS A 82 2.75 -1.01 -18.13
C LYS A 82 1.44 -1.77 -17.96
N ALA A 83 0.44 -1.19 -17.30
CA ALA A 83 -0.87 -1.82 -17.15
C ALA A 83 -1.54 -2.12 -18.51
N LYS A 84 -1.55 -1.14 -19.43
CA LYS A 84 -2.12 -1.28 -20.79
C LYS A 84 -1.39 -2.32 -21.66
N ARG A 85 -0.11 -2.58 -21.38
CA ARG A 85 0.69 -3.60 -22.09
C ARG A 85 0.43 -5.02 -21.61
N LEU A 86 -0.29 -5.23 -20.50
CA LEU A 86 -0.52 -6.57 -19.96
C LEU A 86 -1.70 -7.26 -20.66
N ASN A 87 -1.47 -8.50 -21.08
CA ASN A 87 -2.55 -9.40 -21.49
C ASN A 87 -3.02 -10.28 -20.31
N ASN A 88 -4.12 -11.00 -20.49
CA ASN A 88 -4.72 -11.85 -19.46
C ASN A 88 -3.73 -12.87 -18.86
N ARG A 89 -2.91 -13.51 -19.71
CA ARG A 89 -1.88 -14.47 -19.25
C ARG A 89 -0.85 -13.79 -18.35
N ALA A 90 -0.40 -12.60 -18.74
CA ALA A 90 0.58 -11.82 -17.99
C ALA A 90 0.01 -11.28 -16.67
N ILE A 91 -1.30 -11.00 -16.62
CA ILE A 91 -2.03 -10.65 -15.40
C ILE A 91 -2.08 -11.87 -14.48
N LEU A 92 -2.55 -13.03 -14.95
CA LEU A 92 -2.62 -14.26 -14.16
C LEU A 92 -1.27 -14.64 -13.54
N ILE A 93 -0.19 -14.61 -14.33
CA ILE A 93 1.16 -14.93 -13.86
C ILE A 93 1.61 -13.97 -12.73
N ARG A 94 1.22 -12.69 -12.78
CA ARG A 94 1.55 -11.74 -11.71
C ARG A 94 0.79 -12.02 -10.44
N TRP A 95 -0.50 -12.37 -10.53
CA TRP A 95 -1.35 -12.66 -9.38
C TRP A 95 -0.98 -13.95 -8.65
N HIS A 96 -0.40 -14.92 -9.33
CA HIS A 96 0.05 -16.19 -8.72
C HIS A 96 1.38 -16.09 -7.94
N LYS A 97 1.94 -14.88 -7.79
CA LYS A 97 3.16 -14.62 -7.00
C LYS A 97 2.85 -14.05 -5.63
#